data_AF-A0A944Z9F4-F1
#
_entry.id   AF-A0A944Z9F4-F1
#
_cell.length_a   1.000
_cell.length_b   1.000
_cell.length_c   1.000
_cell.angle_alpha   90.00
_cell.angle_beta   90.00
_cell.angle_gamma   90.00
#
_symmetry.space_group_name_H-M   'P 1'
#
loop_
_entity.id
_entity.type
_entity.pdbx_description
1 polymer ?
#
loop_
_entity_poly.entity_id
_entity_poly.type
_entity_poly.pdbx_seq_one_letter_code
_entity_poly.pdbx_strand_id
1 'polypeptide(L)'
;MTVRVYYEKCYVVNCLFKINNVVFALKTMEMIEAVKASGRIDFPYIPGLLSFRESPILLKAFVKIRSSPDVILLDAQGIARPRGIGLPSHMGLLLDKPSIGCAKPG
;
A
#
# COMPACT_ATOMS: atom_id res chain seq x y z
N MET A 1 23.44 -0.99 6.44
CA MET A 1 22.01 -0.65 6.62
C MET A 1 21.37 -0.54 5.25
N THR A 2 20.60 -1.55 4.86
CA THR A 2 19.90 -1.61 3.57
C THR A 2 18.47 -1.18 3.85
N VAL A 3 18.13 0.06 3.51
CA VAL A 3 16.73 0.51 3.62
C VAL A 3 15.93 -0.19 2.53
N ARG A 4 14.92 -0.95 2.92
CA ARG A 4 14.01 -1.66 2.00
C ARG A 4 12.72 -0.88 1.86
N VAL A 5 12.35 -0.59 0.62
CA VAL A 5 11.19 0.23 0.27
C VAL A 5 10.11 -0.65 -0.35
N TYR A 6 8.94 -0.70 0.28
CA TYR A 6 7.74 -1.29 -0.32
C TYR A 6 7.07 -0.25 -1.24
N TYR A 7 6.68 -0.64 -2.45
CA TYR A 7 5.89 0.20 -3.37
C TYR A 7 4.67 -0.55 -3.91
N GLU A 8 3.55 0.16 -4.01
CA GLU A 8 2.27 -0.38 -4.47
C GLU A 8 1.74 0.28 -5.74
N LYS A 9 1.14 -0.54 -6.63
CA LYS A 9 0.26 -0.07 -7.70
C LYS A 9 -1.05 -0.86 -7.71
N CYS A 10 -2.14 -0.12 -7.48
CA CYS A 10 -3.48 -0.66 -7.32
C CYS A 10 -4.35 -0.47 -8.59
N TYR A 11 -5.19 -1.46 -8.90
CA TYR A 11 -6.23 -1.36 -9.94
C TYR A 11 -7.53 -2.08 -9.55
N VAL A 12 -8.67 -1.49 -9.91
CA VAL A 12 -10.02 -2.08 -9.75
C VAL A 12 -10.58 -2.50 -11.10
N VAL A 13 -10.94 -3.78 -11.24
CA VAL A 13 -11.65 -4.29 -12.43
C VAL A 13 -12.74 -5.24 -11.95
N ASN A 14 -14.02 -5.00 -12.29
CA ASN A 14 -15.14 -5.89 -11.94
C ASN A 14 -15.18 -6.30 -10.45
N CYS A 15 -15.06 -5.32 -9.54
CA CYS A 15 -14.98 -5.52 -8.07
C CYS A 15 -13.80 -6.37 -7.56
N LEU A 16 -12.90 -6.81 -8.44
CA LEU A 16 -11.62 -7.41 -8.09
C LEU A 16 -10.58 -6.31 -7.93
N PHE A 17 -9.93 -6.32 -6.78
CA PHE A 17 -8.76 -5.50 -6.53
C PHE A 17 -7.53 -6.33 -6.85
N LYS A 18 -6.60 -5.74 -7.60
CA LYS A 18 -5.28 -6.34 -7.87
C LYS A 18 -4.20 -5.42 -7.35
N ILE A 19 -3.23 -6.05 -6.71
CA ILE A 19 -2.17 -5.41 -5.97
C ILE A 19 -0.85 -6.03 -6.40
N ASN A 20 0.11 -5.18 -6.75
CA ASN A 20 1.48 -5.56 -7.07
C ASN A 20 2.38 -4.80 -6.10
N ASN A 21 2.97 -5.53 -5.14
CA ASN A 21 3.96 -4.97 -4.26
C ASN A 21 5.34 -5.27 -4.82
N VAL A 22 6.23 -4.31 -4.69
CA VAL A 22 7.63 -4.48 -5.00
C VAL A 22 8.46 -3.99 -3.82
N VAL A 23 9.50 -4.73 -3.47
CA VAL A 23 10.48 -4.30 -2.47
C VAL A 23 11.77 -3.94 -3.19
N PHE A 24 12.27 -2.73 -2.93
CA PHE A 24 13.52 -2.22 -3.49
C PHE A 24 14.59 -2.05 -2.43
N ALA A 25 15.85 -2.24 -2.81
CA ALA A 25 16.99 -1.73 -2.06
C ALA A 25 17.15 -0.22 -2.33
N LEU A 26 16.99 0.64 -1.32
CA LEU A 26 16.98 2.09 -1.52
C LEU A 26 18.24 2.64 -2.19
N LYS A 27 19.41 2.08 -1.88
CA LYS A 27 20.69 2.60 -2.38
C LYS A 27 20.94 2.28 -3.85
N THR A 28 20.60 1.06 -4.26
CA THR A 28 20.88 0.56 -5.62
C THR A 28 19.66 0.68 -6.52
N MET A 29 18.47 0.91 -5.95
CA MET A 29 17.19 0.85 -6.64
C MET A 29 16.93 -0.50 -7.32
N GLU A 30 17.61 -1.55 -6.85
CA GLU A 30 17.40 -2.91 -7.32
C GLU A 30 16.15 -3.50 -6.70
N MET A 31 15.35 -4.18 -7.51
CA MET A 31 14.21 -4.96 -7.05
C MET A 31 14.71 -6.19 -6.29
N ILE A 32 14.32 -6.30 -5.03
CA ILE A 32 14.62 -7.44 -4.15
C ILE A 32 13.53 -8.51 -4.26
N GLU A 33 12.28 -8.08 -4.30
CA GLU A 33 11.13 -8.98 -4.21
C GLU A 33 9.92 -8.36 -4.91
N ALA A 34 9.06 -9.20 -5.49
CA ALA A 34 7.77 -8.78 -6.02
C ALA A 34 6.71 -9.80 -5.63
N VAL A 35 5.59 -9.32 -5.05
CA VAL A 35 4.46 -10.16 -4.67
C VAL A 35 3.17 -9.60 -5.24
N LYS A 36 2.20 -10.49 -5.45
CA LYS A 36 0.88 -10.13 -5.96
C LYS A 36 -0.21 -10.63 -5.03
N ALA A 37 -1.25 -9.84 -4.88
CA ALA A 37 -2.49 -10.27 -4.25
C ALA A 37 -3.69 -9.80 -5.05
N SER A 38 -4.77 -10.55 -4.91
CA SER A 38 -6.08 -10.15 -5.40
C SER A 38 -7.15 -10.57 -4.40
N GLY A 39 -8.27 -9.86 -4.43
CA GLY A 39 -9.40 -10.14 -3.56
C GLY A 39 -10.65 -9.42 -4.03
N ARG A 40 -11.79 -9.86 -3.50
CA ARG A 40 -13.05 -9.12 -3.60
C ARG A 40 -13.06 -7.98 -2.58
N ILE A 41 -13.73 -6.90 -2.94
CA ILE A 41 -13.95 -5.76 -2.06
C ILE A 41 -15.31 -5.95 -1.38
N ASP A 42 -15.27 -6.26 -0.08
CA ASP A 42 -16.49 -6.55 0.69
C ASP A 42 -16.99 -5.31 1.48
N PHE A 43 -16.27 -4.18 1.43
CA PHE A 43 -16.66 -2.93 2.06
C PHE A 43 -17.34 -1.99 1.05
N PRO A 44 -18.50 -1.34 1.33
CA PRO A 44 -19.24 -0.49 0.39
C PRO A 44 -18.49 0.79 0.02
N TYR A 45 -18.90 1.46 -1.06
CA TYR A 45 -18.25 2.71 -1.47
C TYR A 45 -18.84 3.85 -0.65
N ILE A 46 -18.05 4.34 0.31
CA ILE A 46 -18.42 5.48 1.14
C ILE A 46 -17.37 6.57 0.92
N PRO A 47 -17.75 7.77 0.47
CA PRO A 47 -16.82 8.86 0.23
C PRO A 47 -15.86 9.10 1.40
N GLY A 48 -14.58 9.09 1.05
CA GLY A 48 -13.46 9.26 1.97
C GLY A 48 -13.12 8.05 2.85
N LEU A 49 -13.87 6.95 2.83
CA LEU A 49 -13.51 5.70 3.52
C LEU A 49 -12.86 4.69 2.55
N LEU A 50 -12.21 5.19 1.49
CA LEU A 50 -11.60 4.35 0.48
C LEU A 50 -10.55 3.42 1.08
N SER A 51 -9.76 3.87 2.07
CA SER A 51 -8.74 3.04 2.72
C SER A 51 -9.30 1.73 3.30
N PHE A 52 -10.54 1.72 3.81
CA PHE A 52 -11.19 0.51 4.31
C PHE A 52 -11.47 -0.53 3.22
N ARG A 53 -11.63 -0.09 1.97
CA ARG A 53 -11.81 -0.98 0.81
C ARG A 53 -10.50 -1.62 0.37
N GLU A 54 -9.39 -0.92 0.49
CA GLU A 54 -8.11 -1.31 -0.12
C GLU A 54 -7.17 -2.01 0.88
N SER A 55 -7.15 -1.53 2.13
CA SER A 55 -6.29 -2.05 3.20
C SER A 55 -6.34 -3.57 3.38
N PRO A 56 -7.52 -4.26 3.33
CA PRO A 56 -7.56 -5.71 3.50
C PRO A 56 -6.74 -6.49 2.46
N ILE A 57 -6.72 -6.02 1.21
CA ILE A 57 -6.01 -6.71 0.12
C ILE A 57 -4.53 -6.32 0.15
N LEU A 58 -4.20 -5.10 0.57
CA LEU A 58 -2.81 -4.69 0.84
C LEU A 58 -2.19 -5.52 1.94
N LEU A 59 -2.90 -5.74 3.05
CA LEU A 59 -2.44 -6.62 4.13
C LEU A 59 -2.20 -8.05 3.63
N LYS A 60 -3.10 -8.60 2.82
CA LYS A 60 -2.92 -9.92 2.19
C LYS A 60 -1.68 -9.99 1.30
N ALA A 61 -1.31 -8.90 0.65
CA ALA A 61 -0.11 -8.82 -0.16
C ALA A 61 1.15 -8.69 0.71
N PHE A 62 1.09 -7.82 1.73
CA PHE A 62 2.17 -7.56 2.67
C PHE A 62 2.61 -8.83 3.41
N VAL A 63 1.66 -9.68 3.83
CA VAL A 63 1.95 -10.98 4.49
C VAL A 63 2.74 -11.94 3.57
N LYS A 64 2.69 -11.77 2.25
CA LYS A 64 3.46 -12.61 1.32
C LYS A 64 4.92 -12.17 1.19
N ILE A 65 5.25 -10.96 1.64
CA ILE A 65 6.59 -10.39 1.54
C ILE A 65 7.48 -11.09 2.57
N ARG A 66 8.55 -11.72 2.08
CA ARG A 66 9.54 -12.42 2.91
C ARG A 66 10.61 -11.48 3.41
N SER A 67 10.93 -10.44 2.62
CA SER A 67 11.80 -9.37 3.07
C SER A 67 11.10 -8.49 4.11
N SER A 68 11.87 -7.87 5.01
CA SER A 68 11.31 -6.92 6.00
C SER A 68 11.55 -5.48 5.49
N PRO A 69 10.57 -4.84 4.83
CA PRO A 69 10.68 -3.45 4.43
C PRO A 69 10.70 -2.51 5.64
N ASP A 70 11.56 -1.50 5.57
CA ASP A 70 11.72 -0.48 6.63
C ASP A 70 10.72 0.68 6.46
N VAL A 71 10.28 0.91 5.22
CA VAL A 71 9.32 1.97 4.87
C VAL A 71 8.37 1.51 3.77
N ILE A 72 7.14 2.02 3.84
CA ILE A 72 6.06 1.72 2.90
C ILE A 72 5.73 2.96 2.09
N LEU A 73 5.75 2.86 0.76
CA LEU A 73 5.31 3.89 -0.17
C LEU A 73 4.05 3.42 -0.88
N LEU A 74 3.00 4.24 -0.83
CA LEU A 74 1.74 3.96 -1.51
C LEU A 74 1.38 5.12 -2.44
N ASP A 75 0.87 4.79 -3.63
CA ASP A 75 0.30 5.76 -4.57
C ASP A 75 -1.09 6.23 -4.09
N ALA A 76 -1.09 6.97 -2.98
CA ALA A 76 -2.28 7.50 -2.34
C ALA A 76 -1.90 8.66 -1.41
N GLN A 77 -2.85 9.53 -1.10
CA GLN A 77 -2.65 10.59 -0.11
C GLN A 77 -2.75 10.01 1.31
N GLY A 78 -1.85 10.44 2.20
CA GLY A 78 -1.85 10.13 3.64
C GLY A 78 -2.57 11.19 4.46
N ILE A 79 -1.82 11.92 5.30
CA ILE A 79 -2.35 12.99 6.16
C ILE A 79 -3.03 14.14 5.40
N ALA A 80 -2.71 14.31 4.11
CA ALA A 80 -3.31 15.33 3.25
C ALA A 80 -4.81 15.10 2.95
N ARG A 81 -5.40 13.98 3.41
CA ARG A 81 -6.85 13.75 3.34
C ARG A 81 -7.59 14.56 4.41
N PRO A 82 -8.88 14.93 4.20
CA PRO A 82 -9.64 15.78 5.14
C PRO A 82 -9.71 15.31 6.60
N ARG A 83 -9.48 14.01 6.85
CA ARG A 83 -9.52 13.39 8.19
C ARG A 83 -8.15 12.95 8.69
N GLY A 84 -7.05 13.33 8.02
CA GLY A 84 -5.69 12.89 8.36
C GLY A 84 -5.38 11.41 8.13
N ILE A 85 -6.39 10.60 7.80
CA ILE A 85 -6.30 9.13 7.74
C ILE A 85 -6.45 8.59 6.32
N GLY A 86 -5.56 9.02 5.43
CA GLY A 86 -5.44 8.43 4.10
C GLY A 86 -4.85 7.01 4.10
N LEU A 87 -4.75 6.38 2.93
CA LEU A 87 -4.30 5.00 2.82
C LEU A 87 -2.89 4.74 3.42
N PRO A 88 -1.85 5.56 3.14
CA PRO A 88 -0.55 5.42 3.80
C PRO A 88 -0.68 5.50 5.32
N SER A 89 -1.33 6.55 5.85
CA SER A 89 -1.53 6.73 7.28
C SER A 89 -2.21 5.52 7.93
N HIS A 90 -3.25 4.98 7.27
CA HIS A 90 -3.97 3.81 7.76
C HIS A 90 -3.08 2.56 7.76
N MET A 91 -2.32 2.32 6.69
CA MET A 91 -1.41 1.17 6.61
C MET A 91 -0.25 1.29 7.60
N GLY A 92 0.30 2.48 7.81
CA GLY A 92 1.35 2.70 8.80
C GLY A 92 0.91 2.35 10.22
N LEU A 93 -0.34 2.70 10.58
CA LEU A 93 -0.94 2.29 11.86
C LEU A 93 -1.16 0.77 11.94
N LEU A 94 -1.68 0.15 10.88
CA LEU A 94 -1.99 -1.29 10.88
C LEU A 94 -0.74 -2.18 10.90
N LEU A 95 0.34 -1.73 10.27
CA LEU A 95 1.57 -2.51 10.12
C LEU A 95 2.66 -2.13 11.13
N ASP A 96 2.43 -1.09 11.92
CA ASP A 96 3.43 -0.49 12.80
C ASP A 96 4.74 -0.18 12.05
N LYS A 97 4.60 0.54 10.92
CA LYS A 97 5.73 0.91 10.04
C LYS A 97 5.63 2.34 9.52
N PRO A 98 6.77 3.01 9.31
CA PRO A 98 6.83 4.26 8.56
C PRO A 98 6.16 4.10 7.18
N SER A 99 5.26 5.03 6.86
CA SER A 99 4.48 5.00 5.61
C SER A 99 4.40 6.38 4.96
N ILE A 100 4.62 6.46 3.65
CA ILE A 100 4.64 7.69 2.86
C ILE A 100 3.62 7.56 1.71
N GLY A 101 2.86 8.64 1.49
CA GLY A 101 1.97 8.77 0.34
C GLY A 101 2.63 9.49 -0.82
N CYS A 102 2.65 8.86 -1.99
CA CYS A 102 3.17 9.42 -3.24
C CYS A 102 2.05 9.51 -4.27
N ALA A 103 1.03 10.31 -3.96
CA ALA A 103 -0.14 10.46 -4.83
C ALA A 103 0.22 11.18 -6.14
N LYS A 104 -0.22 10.63 -7.27
CA LYS A 104 -0.24 11.38 -8.53
C LYS A 104 -1.27 12.53 -8.45
N PRO A 105 -1.00 13.68 -9.10
CA PRO A 105 -2.06 14.66 -9.38
C PRO A 105 -3.18 13.94 -10.13
N GLY A 106 -4.41 14.07 -9.63
CA GLY A 106 -5.61 13.56 -10.28
C GLY A 106 -6.08 14.50 -11.38
#